data_AF-A0A936RTW8-F1
#
_entry.id   AF-A0A936RTW8-F1
#
_cell.length_a   1.000
_cell.length_b   1.000
_cell.length_c   1.000
_cell.angle_alpha   90.00
_cell.angle_beta   90.00
_cell.angle_gamma   90.00
#
_symmetry.space_group_name_H-M   'P 1'
#
loop_
_entity.id
_entity.type
_entity.pdbx_description
1 polymer ?
#
loop_
_entity_poly.entity_id
_entity_poly.type
_entity_poly.pdbx_seq_one_letter_code
_entity_poly.pdbx_strand_id
1 'polypeptide(L)' 'MRGEITIYSMQDGRKIGWIVPSADTNHFSGNFDMKVAIQVRKLADGTRIIVAEENGGGKFMVHRWKP' A
#
# COMPACT_ATOMS: atom_id res chain seq x y z
N MET A 1 -11.81 9.65 5.58
CA MET A 1 -10.59 8.87 5.91
C MET A 1 -9.65 8.93 4.71
N ARG A 2 -8.32 9.04 4.89
CA ARG A 2 -7.38 9.43 3.81
C ARG A 2 -6.72 8.28 3.01
N GLY A 3 -7.00 7.01 3.31
CA GLY A 3 -6.52 5.89 2.48
C GLY A 3 -5.00 5.69 2.42
N GLU A 4 -4.25 6.26 3.37
CA GLU A 4 -2.79 6.23 3.36
C GLU A 4 -2.26 4.91 3.94
N ILE A 5 -1.24 4.34 3.29
CA ILE A 5 -0.50 3.20 3.83
C ILE A 5 0.80 3.74 4.46
N THR A 6 0.93 3.63 5.78
CA THR A 6 2.18 3.99 6.47
C THR A 6 3.12 2.80 6.52
N ILE A 7 4.40 3.03 6.25
CA ILE A 7 5.43 1.99 6.24
C ILE A 7 6.34 2.18 7.45
N TYR A 8 6.54 1.09 8.20
CA TYR A 8 7.42 1.03 9.37
C TYR A 8 8.60 0.10 9.13
N SER A 9 9.73 0.42 9.75
CA SER A 9 10.88 -0.47 9.86
C SER A 9 10.60 -1.57 10.87
N MET A 10 10.88 -2.81 10.50
CA MET A 10 10.75 -3.96 11.41
C MET A 10 11.91 -4.06 12.42
N GLN A 11 13.02 -3.33 12.20
CA GLN A 11 14.18 -3.39 13.08
C GLN A 11 13.96 -2.60 14.38
N ASP A 12 13.34 -1.42 14.25
CA ASP A 12 13.25 -0.40 15.30
C ASP A 12 11.85 0.23 15.41
N GLY A 13 10.88 -0.22 14.61
CA GLY A 13 9.50 0.26 14.65
C GLY A 13 9.31 1.70 14.14
N ARG A 14 10.35 2.37 13.63
CA ARG A 14 10.22 3.75 13.17
C ARG A 14 9.50 3.82 11.83
N LYS A 15 8.78 4.92 11.60
CA LYS A 15 8.16 5.21 10.30
C LYS A 15 9.27 5.47 9.26
N ILE A 16 9.20 4.82 8.12
CA ILE A 16 10.17 4.95 7.02
C ILE A 16 9.55 5.49 5.72
N GLY A 17 8.21 5.58 5.65
CA GLY A 17 7.57 6.19 4.49
C GLY A 17 6.05 6.10 4.53
N TRP A 18 5.44 6.51 3.42
CA TRP A 18 4.02 6.38 3.15
C TRP A 18 3.76 6.11 1.67
N ILE A 19 2.64 5.47 1.39
CA ILE A 19 2.01 5.41 0.07
C ILE A 19 0.68 6.15 0.20
N VAL A 20 0.48 7.15 -0.65
CA VAL A 20 -0.71 8.02 -0.64
C VAL A 20 -1.43 7.92 -1.98
N PRO A 21 -2.75 8.16 -2.02
CA PRO A 21 -3.48 8.31 -3.27
C PRO A 21 -2.86 9.39 -4.17
N SER A 22 -2.72 9.10 -5.46
CA SER A 22 -2.13 10.00 -6.46
C SER A 22 -3.09 10.18 -7.64
N ALA A 23 -2.66 10.90 -8.68
CA ALA A 23 -3.42 10.97 -9.94
C ALA A 23 -3.71 9.57 -10.52
N ASP A 24 -2.80 8.62 -10.34
CA ASP A 24 -2.95 7.23 -10.80
C ASP A 24 -4.12 6.50 -10.10
N THR A 25 -4.55 7.01 -8.95
CA THR A 25 -5.63 6.44 -8.12
C THR A 25 -6.85 7.36 -8.07
N ASN A 26 -6.95 8.33 -8.98
CA ASN A 26 -7.96 9.40 -8.95
C ASN A 26 -8.02 10.13 -7.59
N HIS A 27 -6.87 10.31 -6.96
CA HIS A 27 -6.69 10.94 -5.64
C HIS A 27 -7.51 10.31 -4.51
N PHE A 28 -7.92 9.05 -4.67
CA PHE A 28 -8.79 8.38 -3.72
C PHE A 28 -8.29 6.97 -3.39
N SER A 29 -8.37 6.60 -2.10
CA SER A 29 -8.30 5.22 -1.64
C SER A 29 -9.16 5.02 -0.39
N GLY A 30 -10.13 4.12 -0.45
CA GLY A 30 -11.12 3.82 0.58
C GLY A 30 -10.71 2.73 1.57
N ASN A 31 -11.65 2.36 2.45
CA ASN A 31 -11.41 1.42 3.56
C ASN A 31 -11.57 -0.04 3.13
N PHE A 32 -10.53 -0.84 3.33
CA PHE A 32 -10.38 -2.26 2.97
C PHE A 32 -11.43 -3.22 3.58
N ASP A 33 -12.01 -4.13 2.79
CA ASP A 33 -12.86 -5.27 3.20
C ASP A 33 -12.25 -6.62 2.72
N MET A 34 -10.98 -6.84 3.04
CA MET A 34 -10.26 -8.08 2.76
C MET A 34 -9.94 -8.83 4.05
N LYS A 35 -10.10 -10.16 4.06
CA LYS A 35 -9.60 -11.03 5.16
C LYS A 35 -8.09 -10.85 5.41
N VAL A 36 -7.33 -10.46 4.39
CA VAL A 36 -5.91 -10.08 4.47
C VAL A 36 -5.71 -8.82 3.61
N ALA A 37 -5.95 -7.66 4.21
CA ALA A 37 -6.05 -6.36 3.52
C ALA A 37 -4.81 -5.91 2.75
N ILE A 38 -3.63 -6.41 3.12
CA ILE A 38 -2.37 -6.04 2.46
C ILE A 38 -1.54 -7.30 2.25
N GLN A 39 -1.11 -7.53 1.01
CA GLN A 39 -0.16 -8.59 0.68
C GLN A 39 1.12 -7.97 0.12
N VAL A 40 2.28 -8.49 0.54
CA VAL A 40 3.58 -7.99 0.12
C VAL A 40 4.45 -9.12 -0.37
N ARG A 41 4.95 -9.01 -1.60
CA ARG A 41 5.96 -9.91 -2.17
C ARG A 41 7.25 -9.17 -2.44
N LYS A 42 8.36 -9.62 -1.84
CA LYS A 42 9.70 -9.12 -2.13
C LYS A 42 10.22 -9.76 -3.42
N LEU A 43 10.83 -8.95 -4.28
CA LEU A 43 11.51 -9.40 -5.50
C LEU A 43 13.03 -9.53 -5.25
N ALA A 44 13.72 -10.21 -6.17
CA ALA A 44 15.16 -10.47 -6.06
C ALA A 44 15.99 -9.17 -6.06
N ASP A 45 15.52 -8.12 -6.74
CA ASP A 45 16.15 -6.79 -6.79
C ASP A 45 15.91 -5.93 -5.52
N GLY A 46 15.24 -6.49 -4.51
CA GLY A 46 14.91 -5.80 -3.27
C GLY A 46 13.64 -4.94 -3.32
N THR A 47 13.04 -4.76 -4.50
CA THR A 47 11.74 -4.09 -4.63
C THR A 47 10.61 -4.97 -4.08
N ARG A 48 9.44 -4.38 -3.86
CA ARG A 48 8.26 -5.05 -3.31
C ARG A 48 7.04 -4.79 -4.20
N ILE A 49 6.26 -5.84 -4.42
CA ILE A 49 4.89 -5.73 -4.95
C ILE A 49 3.95 -5.72 -3.76
N ILE A 50 3.14 -4.65 -3.66
CA ILE A 50 2.16 -4.46 -2.59
C ILE A 50 0.79 -4.46 -3.24
N VAL A 51 -0.07 -5.38 -2.81
CA VAL A 51 -1.48 -5.42 -3.21
C VAL A 51 -2.32 -4.92 -2.05
N ALA A 52 -3.17 -3.93 -2.34
CA ALA A 52 -4.09 -3.35 -1.39
C ALA A 52 -5.46 -3.18 -2.05
N GLU A 53 -6.54 -3.61 -1.39
CA GLU A 53 -7.89 -3.36 -1.86
C GLU A 53 -8.30 -1.91 -1.67
N GLU A 54 -9.06 -1.36 -2.60
CA GLU A 54 -9.61 -0.02 -2.54
C GLU A 54 -11.14 -0.12 -2.67
N ASN A 55 -11.83 0.10 -1.56
CA ASN A 55 -13.25 -0.25 -1.44
C ASN A 55 -14.20 0.87 -1.85
N GLY A 56 -13.76 2.14 -1.92
CA GLY A 56 -14.64 3.23 -2.32
C GLY A 56 -14.74 3.40 -3.84
N GLY A 57 -13.84 2.80 -4.61
CA GLY A 57 -13.93 2.64 -6.07
C GLY A 57 -14.07 1.19 -6.55
N GLY A 58 -14.02 0.21 -5.64
CA GLY A 58 -14.13 -1.22 -5.95
C GLY A 58 -12.95 -1.76 -6.77
N LYS A 59 -11.73 -1.30 -6.49
CA LYS A 59 -10.52 -1.60 -7.29
C LYS A 59 -9.44 -2.26 -6.44
N PHE A 60 -8.60 -3.08 -7.06
CA PHE A 60 -7.35 -3.52 -6.46
C PHE A 60 -6.21 -2.61 -6.90
N MET A 61 -5.41 -2.14 -5.94
CA MET A 61 -4.23 -1.34 -6.19
C MET A 61 -2.99 -2.22 -6.09
N VAL A 62 -2.12 -2.15 -7.10
CA VAL A 62 -0.85 -2.87 -7.14
C VAL A 62 0.28 -1.85 -7.23
N HIS A 63 1.09 -1.76 -6.18
CA HIS A 63 2.23 -0.84 -6.13
C HIS A 63 3.53 -1.63 -6.27
N ARG A 64 4.45 -1.12 -7.11
CA ARG A 64 5.86 -1.50 -7.05
C ARG A 64 6.62 -0.46 -6.22
N TRP A 65 7.14 -0.88 -5.09
CA TRP A 65 7.84 0.00 -4.14
C TRP A 65 9.30 -0.42 -4.00
N LYS A 66 10.21 0.55 -4.06
CA LYS A 66 11.62 0.37 -3.72
C LYS A 66 11.85 1.05 -2.36
N PRO A 67 12.32 0.31 -1.33
CA PRO A 67 12.62 0.87 -0.02
C PRO A 67 13.67 1.97 -0.04
#